data_AF-A0A401NS70-F1
#
_entry.id   AF-A0A401NS70-F1
#
_cell.length_a   1.000
_cell.length_b   1.000
_cell.length_c   1.000
_cell.angle_alpha   90.00
_cell.angle_beta   90.00
_cell.angle_gamma   90.00
#
_symmetry.space_group_name_H-M   'P 1'
#
loop_
_entity.id
_entity.type
_entity.pdbx_description
1 polymer ?
#
loop_
_entity_poly.entity_id
_entity_poly.type
_entity_poly.pdbx_seq_one_letter_code
_entity_poly.pdbx_strand_id
1 'polypeptide(L)'
;MAATSKVKVQQLFYQCKGDMCLKIIEKGKHKDVHIGEGEMFLLPARIPHSPQRQANTVGLVFERMRLKTELDALRYYISDSTDVLFEKWFYCEDLGTQLGPVIKEFFSSEEYKTGKPNPDKLQKQIPFCLNTVSTVMEPFSLQHWLRQHSQDIKMKRIIDMFGDQFETKTVVYATGESEGNESVDTWIWQLEGASVVLMDGKNTNLTAGDSLLVPLKTKYVWKRAEGTIALYVVQDPTLKKSYVK
;
A
#
# COMPACT_ATOMS: atom_id res chain seq x y z
N MET A 1 4.01 0.20 -22.96
CA MET A 1 4.20 1.31 -22.01
C MET A 1 4.54 0.74 -20.62
N ALA A 2 5.17 1.50 -19.72
CA ALA A 2 5.90 0.98 -18.55
C ALA A 2 5.07 0.10 -17.58
N ALA A 3 5.63 -1.07 -17.29
CA ALA A 3 5.25 -2.03 -16.26
C ALA A 3 5.46 -1.52 -14.84
N THR A 4 4.52 -1.80 -13.95
CA THR A 4 4.86 -2.58 -12.75
C THR A 4 3.64 -3.42 -12.42
N SER A 5 3.82 -4.61 -11.85
CA SER A 5 2.67 -5.36 -11.34
C SER A 5 3.09 -6.10 -10.09
N LYS A 6 3.28 -5.36 -8.98
CA LYS A 6 3.30 -6.00 -7.67
C LYS A 6 1.90 -6.52 -7.43
N VAL A 7 1.68 -7.81 -7.68
CA VAL A 7 0.30 -8.28 -7.72
C VAL A 7 -0.12 -8.81 -6.36
N LYS A 8 0.74 -9.27 -5.45
CA LYS A 8 0.17 -10.09 -4.36
C LYS A 8 -0.41 -9.32 -3.17
N VAL A 9 0.13 -8.18 -2.77
CA VAL A 9 -0.25 -7.48 -1.52
C VAL A 9 -0.97 -6.15 -1.79
N GLN A 10 -1.71 -5.66 -0.80
CA GLN A 10 -2.29 -4.31 -0.83
C GLN A 10 -1.19 -3.25 -0.67
N GLN A 11 -1.44 -2.05 -1.18
CA GLN A 11 -0.56 -0.90 -1.01
C GLN A 11 -1.36 0.34 -0.63
N LEU A 12 -1.02 0.94 0.50
CA LEU A 12 -1.55 2.23 0.90
C LEU A 12 -0.63 3.34 0.39
N PHE A 13 -1.20 4.31 -0.30
CA PHE A 13 -0.51 5.48 -0.85
C PHE A 13 -0.98 6.74 -0.12
N TYR A 14 -0.06 7.64 0.16
CA TYR A 14 -0.37 9.00 0.61
C TYR A 14 0.64 9.99 0.02
N GLN A 15 0.18 11.06 -0.62
CA GLN A 15 1.06 12.07 -1.19
C GLN A 15 1.31 13.20 -0.19
N CYS A 16 2.53 13.27 0.35
CA CYS A 16 2.95 14.35 1.24
C CYS A 16 3.20 15.67 0.50
N LYS A 17 3.72 15.58 -0.73
CA LYS A 17 4.05 16.74 -1.57
C LYS A 17 3.85 16.42 -3.05
N GLY A 18 3.10 17.26 -3.73
CA GLY A 18 2.75 17.17 -5.14
C GLY A 18 1.99 15.90 -5.52
N ASP A 19 1.70 15.78 -6.80
CA ASP A 19 0.77 14.76 -7.30
C ASP A 19 1.50 13.56 -7.91
N MET A 20 0.82 12.42 -7.95
CA MET A 20 1.24 11.26 -8.72
C MET A 20 0.08 10.69 -9.55
N CYS A 21 0.40 9.94 -10.59
CA CYS A 21 -0.57 9.11 -11.31
C CYS A 21 -0.21 7.65 -11.12
N LEU A 22 -1.11 6.85 -10.56
CA LEU A 22 -0.98 5.42 -10.48
C LEU A 22 -1.77 4.80 -11.65
N LYS A 23 -1.07 4.36 -12.69
CA LYS A 23 -1.70 3.63 -13.79
C LYS A 23 -2.03 2.22 -13.32
N ILE A 24 -3.26 1.77 -13.48
CA ILE A 24 -3.71 0.44 -13.05
C ILE A 24 -4.41 -0.32 -14.18
N ILE A 25 -4.54 -1.63 -14.03
CA ILE A 25 -5.46 -2.43 -14.84
C ILE A 25 -6.66 -2.84 -13.98
N GLU A 26 -7.73 -2.06 -14.06
CA GLU A 26 -9.00 -2.32 -13.38
C GLU A 26 -9.94 -3.06 -14.32
N LYS A 27 -10.45 -4.23 -13.90
CA LYS A 27 -11.41 -5.03 -14.68
C LYS A 27 -10.99 -5.26 -16.14
N GLY A 28 -9.68 -5.48 -16.35
CA GLY A 28 -9.11 -5.74 -17.67
C GLY A 28 -8.92 -4.49 -18.55
N LYS A 29 -9.08 -3.28 -18.00
CA LYS A 29 -8.89 -2.01 -18.71
C LYS A 29 -7.86 -1.14 -18.00
N HIS A 30 -7.05 -0.42 -18.77
CA HIS A 30 -6.18 0.61 -18.22
C HIS A 30 -7.02 1.74 -17.61
N LYS A 31 -6.66 2.17 -16.41
CA LYS A 31 -7.24 3.32 -15.69
C LYS A 31 -6.10 4.10 -15.05
N ASP A 32 -6.14 5.42 -15.20
CA ASP A 32 -5.22 6.32 -14.50
C ASP A 32 -5.89 6.76 -13.19
N VAL A 33 -5.23 6.53 -12.06
CA VAL A 33 -5.66 6.99 -10.74
C VAL A 33 -4.78 8.16 -10.32
N HIS A 34 -5.34 9.37 -10.35
CA HIS A 34 -4.63 10.57 -9.92
C HIS A 34 -4.72 10.72 -8.41
N ILE A 35 -3.58 10.71 -7.72
CA ILE A 35 -3.47 10.88 -6.27
C ILE A 35 -2.79 12.23 -6.04
N GLY A 36 -3.58 13.23 -5.65
CA GLY A 36 -3.12 14.60 -5.41
C GLY A 36 -2.42 14.78 -4.06
N GLU A 37 -1.73 15.90 -3.89
CA GLU A 37 -1.14 16.27 -2.60
C GLU A 37 -2.17 16.23 -1.45
N GLY A 38 -1.81 15.57 -0.35
CA GLY A 38 -2.67 15.37 0.81
C GLY A 38 -3.73 14.28 0.64
N GLU A 39 -3.79 13.61 -0.52
CA GLU A 39 -4.71 12.51 -0.77
C GLU A 39 -4.13 11.15 -0.36
N MET A 40 -5.04 10.28 0.08
CA MET A 40 -4.79 8.90 0.44
C MET A 40 -5.53 7.96 -0.53
N PHE A 41 -4.93 6.81 -0.82
CA PHE A 41 -5.51 5.80 -1.70
C PHE A 41 -5.04 4.39 -1.29
N LEU A 42 -5.97 3.46 -1.11
CA LEU A 42 -5.66 2.06 -0.84
C LEU A 42 -5.89 1.21 -2.09
N LEU A 43 -4.81 0.63 -2.62
CA LEU A 43 -4.87 -0.30 -3.74
C LEU A 43 -5.18 -1.73 -3.23
N PRO A 44 -6.28 -2.36 -3.68
CA PRO A 44 -6.52 -3.76 -3.41
C PRO A 44 -5.39 -4.66 -3.92
N ALA A 45 -5.24 -5.81 -3.28
CA ALA A 45 -4.32 -6.81 -3.75
C ALA A 45 -4.74 -7.29 -5.15
N ARG A 46 -3.75 -7.71 -5.91
CA ARG A 46 -3.86 -8.33 -7.24
C ARG A 46 -4.27 -7.47 -8.40
N ILE A 47 -4.11 -6.16 -8.25
CA ILE A 47 -4.27 -5.18 -9.33
C ILE A 47 -2.88 -4.80 -9.89
N PRO A 48 -2.58 -5.07 -11.17
CA PRO A 48 -1.39 -4.53 -11.83
C PRO A 48 -1.38 -3.00 -11.75
N HIS A 49 -0.24 -2.41 -11.40
CA HIS A 49 -0.13 -0.97 -11.19
C HIS A 49 1.28 -0.44 -11.45
N SER A 50 1.36 0.73 -12.09
CA SER A 50 2.59 1.37 -12.53
C SER A 50 2.62 2.82 -12.02
N PRO A 51 3.33 3.11 -10.91
CA PRO A 51 3.37 4.45 -10.33
C PRO A 51 4.17 5.42 -11.19
N GLN A 52 3.56 6.55 -11.55
CA GLN A 52 4.17 7.66 -12.29
C GLN A 52 4.34 8.84 -11.33
N ARG A 53 5.60 9.21 -11.06
CA ARG A 53 5.95 10.30 -10.16
C ARG A 53 6.61 11.44 -10.94
N GLN A 54 6.32 12.66 -10.55
CA GLN A 54 6.95 13.86 -11.11
C GLN A 54 8.09 14.36 -10.23
N ALA A 55 8.94 15.22 -10.79
CA ALA A 55 10.00 15.89 -10.04
C ALA A 55 9.43 16.71 -8.86
N ASN A 56 10.20 16.84 -7.77
CA ASN A 56 9.86 17.61 -6.58
C ASN A 56 8.61 17.12 -5.81
N THR A 57 8.25 15.84 -5.96
CA THR A 57 7.14 15.20 -5.23
C THR A 57 7.66 14.25 -4.14
N VAL A 58 6.86 14.02 -3.10
CA VAL A 58 7.15 13.09 -2.00
C VAL A 58 5.88 12.31 -1.67
N GLY A 59 5.98 10.98 -1.67
CA GLY A 59 4.85 10.09 -1.36
C GLY A 59 5.25 8.97 -0.42
N LEU A 60 4.36 8.64 0.49
CA LEU A 60 4.42 7.46 1.34
C LEU A 60 3.75 6.28 0.63
N VAL A 61 4.37 5.11 0.75
CA VAL A 61 3.79 3.83 0.32
C VAL A 61 3.99 2.83 1.44
N PHE A 62 2.90 2.21 1.90
CA PHE A 62 2.94 1.13 2.88
C PHE A 62 2.63 -0.21 2.19
N GLU A 63 3.59 -1.12 2.25
CA GLU A 63 3.44 -2.53 1.89
C GLU A 63 4.12 -3.40 2.95
N ARG A 64 3.60 -4.62 3.16
CA ARG A 64 4.15 -5.57 4.11
C ARG A 64 5.16 -6.52 3.47
N MET A 65 5.96 -7.13 4.33
CA MET A 65 6.76 -8.31 3.96
C MET A 65 5.85 -9.41 3.38
N ARG A 66 6.36 -10.07 2.33
CA ARG A 66 5.68 -11.18 1.66
C ARG A 66 5.77 -12.43 2.54
N LEU A 67 4.72 -13.25 2.53
CA LEU A 67 4.83 -14.63 3.01
C LEU A 67 5.72 -15.43 2.05
N LYS A 68 6.34 -16.51 2.54
CA LYS A 68 7.17 -17.40 1.70
C LYS A 68 6.41 -18.06 0.54
N THR A 69 5.08 -18.04 0.57
CA THR A 69 4.20 -18.55 -0.50
C THR A 69 3.77 -17.45 -1.48
N GLU A 70 4.26 -16.23 -1.32
CA GLU A 70 3.85 -15.07 -2.09
C GLU A 70 4.88 -14.69 -3.15
N LEU A 71 4.40 -14.64 -4.40
CA LEU A 71 5.16 -14.19 -5.55
C LEU A 71 4.69 -12.79 -5.95
N ASP A 72 5.65 -11.92 -6.26
CA ASP A 72 5.42 -10.70 -6.99
C ASP A 72 5.68 -10.95 -8.49
N ALA A 73 5.27 -9.99 -9.31
CA ALA A 73 5.56 -10.01 -10.73
C ALA A 73 6.03 -8.64 -11.21
N LEU A 74 6.69 -8.61 -12.36
CA LEU A 74 6.83 -7.41 -13.16
C LEU A 74 6.39 -7.73 -14.58
N ARG A 75 5.49 -6.92 -15.14
CA ARG A 75 4.83 -7.18 -16.42
C ARG A 75 4.79 -5.97 -17.32
N TYR A 76 5.38 -6.07 -18.51
CA TYR A 76 5.20 -5.10 -19.59
C TYR A 76 4.06 -5.55 -20.50
N TYR A 77 3.35 -4.59 -21.06
CA TYR A 77 2.19 -4.81 -21.92
C TYR A 77 2.45 -4.26 -23.33
N ILE A 78 1.78 -4.85 -24.32
CA ILE A 78 1.84 -4.42 -25.71
C ILE A 78 1.07 -3.10 -25.86
N SER A 79 1.79 -2.00 -26.11
CA SER A 79 1.21 -0.66 -26.28
C SER A 79 0.20 -0.30 -25.18
N ASP A 80 -1.07 -0.05 -25.56
CA ASP A 80 -2.19 0.27 -24.67
C ASP A 80 -3.16 -0.93 -24.48
N SER A 81 -2.77 -2.13 -24.92
CA SER A 81 -3.54 -3.35 -24.66
C SER A 81 -3.20 -3.92 -23.28
N THR A 82 -3.97 -4.91 -22.84
CA THR A 82 -3.69 -5.68 -21.61
C THR A 82 -3.00 -7.02 -21.90
N ASP A 83 -2.52 -7.21 -23.13
CA ASP A 83 -1.72 -8.37 -23.52
C ASP A 83 -0.29 -8.23 -23.00
N VAL A 84 0.21 -9.29 -22.38
CA VAL A 84 1.54 -9.31 -21.77
C VAL A 84 2.61 -9.41 -22.85
N LEU A 85 3.52 -8.45 -22.88
CA LEU A 85 4.72 -8.44 -23.73
C LEU A 85 5.86 -9.22 -23.07
N PHE A 86 6.08 -8.99 -21.78
CA PHE A 86 7.12 -9.61 -20.98
C PHE A 86 6.62 -9.76 -19.55
N GLU A 87 6.96 -10.86 -18.89
CA GLU A 87 6.73 -11.01 -17.46
C GLU A 87 7.86 -11.75 -16.74
N LYS A 88 8.05 -11.39 -15.47
CA LYS A 88 8.93 -12.12 -14.56
C LYS A 88 8.24 -12.27 -13.21
N TRP A 89 8.27 -13.48 -12.68
CA TRP A 89 7.72 -13.84 -11.37
C TRP A 89 8.85 -14.15 -10.40
N PHE A 90 8.76 -13.66 -9.17
CA PHE A 90 9.82 -13.84 -8.18
C PHE A 90 9.30 -13.74 -6.74
N TYR A 91 10.00 -14.38 -5.81
CA TYR A 91 9.78 -14.18 -4.38
C TYR A 91 10.45 -12.87 -3.97
N CYS A 92 9.65 -11.94 -3.46
CA CYS A 92 10.13 -10.60 -3.12
C CYS A 92 10.56 -10.54 -1.66
N GLU A 93 11.87 -10.43 -1.43
CA GLU A 93 12.49 -10.21 -0.12
C GLU A 93 12.88 -8.73 0.04
N ASP A 94 13.51 -8.16 -0.98
CA ASP A 94 13.84 -6.73 -1.09
C ASP A 94 13.50 -6.25 -2.49
N LEU A 95 12.37 -5.56 -2.57
CA LEU A 95 11.83 -5.06 -3.82
C LEU A 95 12.80 -4.07 -4.50
N GLY A 96 13.43 -3.18 -3.74
CA GLY A 96 14.27 -2.11 -4.29
C GLY A 96 15.47 -2.66 -5.04
N THR A 97 16.08 -3.72 -4.50
CA THR A 97 17.23 -4.38 -5.11
C THR A 97 16.83 -5.39 -6.19
N GLN A 98 15.67 -6.05 -6.06
CA GLN A 98 15.24 -7.09 -6.99
C GLN A 98 14.58 -6.56 -8.28
N LEU A 99 13.95 -5.37 -8.25
CA LEU A 99 13.31 -4.82 -9.45
C LEU A 99 14.30 -4.37 -10.53
N GLY A 100 15.41 -3.75 -10.13
CA GLY A 100 16.41 -3.21 -11.06
C GLY A 100 16.94 -4.23 -12.08
N PRO A 101 17.39 -5.43 -11.64
CA PRO A 101 17.82 -6.50 -12.54
C PRO A 101 16.73 -6.96 -13.51
N VAL A 102 15.49 -7.13 -13.04
CA VAL A 102 14.35 -7.56 -13.89
C VAL A 102 14.02 -6.51 -14.95
N ILE A 103 14.10 -5.23 -14.59
CA ILE A 103 13.92 -4.11 -15.53
C ILE A 103 15.01 -4.12 -16.60
N LYS A 104 16.28 -4.32 -16.20
CA LYS A 104 17.41 -4.44 -17.14
C LYS A 104 17.26 -5.66 -18.08
N GLU A 105 16.77 -6.78 -17.56
CA GLU A 105 16.47 -7.99 -18.33
C GLU A 105 15.47 -7.67 -19.45
N PHE A 106 14.36 -7.00 -19.13
CA PHE A 106 13.38 -6.58 -20.14
C PHE A 106 14.00 -5.67 -21.21
N PHE A 107 14.71 -4.60 -20.82
CA PHE A 107 15.29 -3.67 -21.80
C PHE A 107 16.37 -4.29 -22.68
N SER A 108 16.93 -5.43 -22.28
CA SER A 108 17.90 -6.19 -23.06
C SER A 108 17.26 -7.32 -23.90
N SER A 109 15.94 -7.50 -23.78
CA SER A 109 15.23 -8.66 -24.33
C SER A 109 14.77 -8.46 -25.78
N GLU A 110 14.54 -9.57 -26.49
CA GLU A 110 13.97 -9.52 -27.84
C GLU A 110 12.53 -8.98 -27.84
N GLU A 111 11.78 -9.21 -26.75
CA GLU A 111 10.43 -8.68 -26.57
C GLU A 111 10.44 -7.14 -26.54
N TYR A 112 11.43 -6.52 -25.88
CA TYR A 112 11.60 -5.06 -25.93
C TYR A 112 12.03 -4.57 -27.32
N LYS A 113 12.99 -5.24 -27.98
CA LYS A 113 13.48 -4.86 -29.30
C LYS A 113 12.41 -4.95 -30.40
N THR A 114 11.60 -6.00 -30.36
CA THR A 114 10.64 -6.31 -31.42
C THR A 114 9.22 -5.83 -31.11
N GLY A 115 8.91 -5.54 -29.84
CA GLY A 115 7.56 -5.26 -29.38
C GLY A 115 6.62 -6.46 -29.46
N LYS A 116 7.15 -7.68 -29.66
CA LYS A 116 6.37 -8.91 -29.80
C LYS A 116 6.60 -9.83 -28.60
N PRO A 117 5.55 -10.45 -28.04
CA PRO A 117 5.71 -11.40 -26.95
C PRO A 117 6.38 -12.68 -27.45
N ASN A 118 7.13 -13.34 -26.56
CA ASN A 118 7.60 -14.70 -26.78
C ASN A 118 6.69 -15.70 -26.03
N PRO A 119 5.84 -16.46 -26.73
CA PRO A 119 4.88 -17.37 -26.09
C PRO A 119 5.53 -18.45 -25.22
N ASP A 120 6.78 -18.85 -25.50
CA ASP A 120 7.50 -19.86 -24.73
C ASP A 120 8.02 -19.32 -23.40
N LYS A 121 8.17 -18.00 -23.26
CA LYS A 121 8.59 -17.34 -22.01
C LYS A 121 7.42 -16.83 -21.18
N LEU A 122 6.24 -16.69 -21.76
CA LEU A 122 5.05 -16.28 -21.01
C LEU A 122 4.55 -17.42 -20.13
N GLN A 123 4.11 -17.07 -18.93
CA GLN A 123 3.62 -18.02 -17.95
C GLN A 123 2.24 -18.54 -18.39
N LYS A 124 2.19 -19.80 -18.85
CA LYS A 124 0.93 -20.45 -19.28
C LYS A 124 -0.13 -20.47 -18.19
N GLN A 125 0.28 -20.65 -16.94
CA GLN A 125 -0.58 -20.60 -15.77
C GLN A 125 0.02 -19.69 -14.70
N ILE A 126 -0.62 -18.54 -14.50
CA ILE A 126 -0.20 -17.57 -13.48
C ILE A 126 -0.39 -18.16 -12.07
N PRO A 127 0.52 -17.89 -11.12
CA PRO A 127 0.52 -18.51 -9.79
C PRO A 127 -0.67 -18.11 -8.91
N PHE A 128 -1.45 -17.10 -9.32
CA PHE A 128 -2.71 -16.72 -8.68
C PHE A 128 -3.54 -15.85 -9.62
N CYS A 129 -4.86 -15.82 -9.42
CA CYS A 129 -5.76 -14.97 -10.20
C CYS A 129 -5.52 -13.49 -9.92
N LEU A 130 -5.44 -12.68 -10.98
CA LEU A 130 -5.50 -11.21 -10.88
C LEU A 130 -6.85 -10.79 -10.32
N ASN A 131 -6.88 -9.64 -9.64
CA ASN A 131 -8.13 -9.01 -9.24
C ASN A 131 -8.74 -8.28 -10.45
N THR A 132 -9.72 -8.93 -11.07
CA THR A 132 -10.46 -8.39 -12.23
C THR A 132 -11.90 -8.04 -11.88
N VAL A 133 -12.29 -8.12 -10.60
CA VAL A 133 -13.68 -7.97 -10.15
C VAL A 133 -13.91 -6.73 -9.30
N SER A 134 -12.92 -6.32 -8.51
CA SER A 134 -13.05 -5.13 -7.67
C SER A 134 -13.07 -3.86 -8.51
N THR A 135 -13.93 -2.92 -8.13
CA THR A 135 -13.73 -1.51 -8.45
C THR A 135 -12.78 -0.93 -7.39
N VAL A 136 -11.76 -0.20 -7.79
CA VAL A 136 -10.89 0.53 -6.85
C VAL A 136 -11.63 1.75 -6.31
N MET A 137 -11.32 2.13 -5.08
CA MET A 137 -11.82 3.39 -4.53
C MET A 137 -11.26 4.59 -5.29
N GLU A 138 -11.88 5.76 -5.14
CA GLU A 138 -11.25 7.00 -5.56
C GLU A 138 -10.32 7.51 -4.46
N PRO A 139 -9.18 8.13 -4.79
CA PRO A 139 -8.36 8.86 -3.83
C PRO A 139 -9.19 9.94 -3.11
N PHE A 140 -8.83 10.22 -1.86
CA PHE A 140 -9.53 11.23 -1.06
C PHE A 140 -8.57 12.03 -0.20
N SER A 141 -8.87 13.32 -0.01
CA SER A 141 -8.11 14.18 0.89
C SER A 141 -8.23 13.69 2.35
N LEU A 142 -7.09 13.33 2.95
CA LEU A 142 -7.03 12.89 4.36
C LEU A 142 -7.55 13.99 5.29
N GLN A 143 -7.16 15.25 5.04
CA GLN A 143 -7.58 16.38 5.86
C GLN A 143 -9.10 16.62 5.75
N HIS A 144 -9.67 16.49 4.55
CA HIS A 144 -11.11 16.61 4.37
C HIS A 144 -11.85 15.47 5.08
N TRP A 145 -11.37 14.23 4.95
CA TRP A 145 -11.94 13.07 5.63
C TRP A 145 -11.93 13.26 7.15
N LEU A 146 -10.82 13.70 7.74
CA LEU A 146 -10.71 13.97 9.18
C LEU A 146 -11.70 15.03 9.65
N ARG A 147 -11.89 16.11 8.88
CA ARG A 147 -12.89 17.15 9.17
C ARG A 147 -14.32 16.61 9.10
N GLN A 148 -14.65 15.83 8.09
CA GLN A 148 -15.98 15.24 7.93
C GLN A 148 -16.33 14.28 9.08
N HIS A 149 -15.34 13.55 9.59
CA HIS A 149 -15.51 12.58 10.67
C HIS A 149 -15.22 13.16 12.06
N SER A 150 -15.04 14.47 12.21
CA SER A 150 -14.55 15.06 13.48
C SER A 150 -15.45 14.77 14.68
N GLN A 151 -16.78 14.72 14.47
CA GLN A 151 -17.73 14.40 15.55
C GLN A 151 -17.63 12.92 15.94
N ASP A 152 -17.58 12.04 14.95
CA ASP A 152 -17.37 10.61 15.19
C ASP A 152 -16.05 10.35 15.88
N ILE A 153 -14.97 11.06 15.52
CA ILE A 153 -13.64 10.92 16.15
C ILE A 153 -13.73 11.30 17.62
N LYS A 154 -14.44 12.39 17.94
CA LYS A 154 -14.67 12.81 19.34
C LYS A 154 -15.47 11.79 20.15
N MET A 155 -16.51 11.21 19.56
CA MET A 155 -17.38 10.27 20.25
C MET A 155 -16.80 8.85 20.35
N LYS A 156 -16.38 8.28 19.22
CA LYS A 156 -15.95 6.88 19.09
C LYS A 156 -14.48 6.69 19.46
N ARG A 157 -13.66 7.74 19.35
CA ARG A 157 -12.21 7.79 19.64
C ARG A 157 -11.31 6.85 18.82
N ILE A 158 -11.88 5.84 18.17
CA ILE A 158 -11.20 4.89 17.31
C ILE A 158 -12.10 4.68 16.09
N ILE A 159 -11.60 4.97 14.89
CA ILE A 159 -12.36 4.82 13.64
C ILE A 159 -11.48 4.13 12.61
N ASP A 160 -11.95 2.99 12.10
CA ASP A 160 -11.36 2.35 10.93
C ASP A 160 -11.78 3.11 9.66
N MET A 161 -10.81 3.61 8.91
CA MET A 161 -11.00 4.43 7.72
C MET A 161 -11.53 3.63 6.52
N PHE A 162 -11.18 2.35 6.43
CA PHE A 162 -11.51 1.50 5.29
C PHE A 162 -12.45 0.34 5.63
N GLY A 163 -12.60 0.04 6.93
CA GLY A 163 -13.43 -1.05 7.44
C GLY A 163 -12.90 -2.45 7.10
N ASP A 164 -13.70 -3.47 7.38
CA ASP A 164 -13.27 -4.88 7.39
C ASP A 164 -13.12 -5.53 6.00
N GLN A 165 -13.25 -4.73 4.94
CA GLN A 165 -13.17 -5.19 3.56
C GLN A 165 -11.72 -5.42 3.11
N PHE A 166 -10.76 -4.77 3.77
CA PHE A 166 -9.35 -4.77 3.37
C PHE A 166 -8.45 -5.51 4.37
N GLU A 167 -7.31 -5.99 3.88
CA GLU A 167 -6.23 -6.56 4.68
C GLU A 167 -5.51 -5.47 5.49
N THR A 168 -5.34 -4.29 4.87
CA THR A 168 -4.76 -3.11 5.49
C THR A 168 -5.79 -2.47 6.41
N LYS A 169 -5.44 -2.34 7.69
CA LYS A 169 -6.20 -1.50 8.62
C LYS A 169 -5.51 -0.16 8.74
N THR A 170 -6.27 0.90 8.51
CA THR A 170 -5.83 2.29 8.73
C THR A 170 -6.84 2.92 9.66
N VAL A 171 -6.42 3.14 10.89
CA VAL A 171 -7.32 3.50 11.99
C VAL A 171 -6.91 4.87 12.51
N VAL A 172 -7.89 5.76 12.66
CA VAL A 172 -7.70 7.04 13.34
C VAL A 172 -7.96 6.83 14.82
N TYR A 173 -6.96 7.15 15.64
CA TYR A 173 -7.03 7.16 17.09
C TYR A 173 -7.06 8.60 17.61
N ALA A 174 -8.00 8.87 18.51
CA ALA A 174 -8.11 10.11 19.27
C ALA A 174 -7.60 9.94 20.72
N THR A 175 -7.82 10.95 21.56
CA THR A 175 -7.57 10.91 23.02
C THR A 175 -7.98 9.58 23.66
N GLY A 176 -7.11 9.00 24.47
CA GLY A 176 -7.40 7.77 25.20
C GLY A 176 -6.16 6.92 25.45
N GLU A 177 -6.38 5.68 25.87
CA GLU A 177 -5.33 4.71 26.14
C GLU A 177 -5.63 3.41 25.41
N SER A 178 -4.60 2.73 24.94
CA SER A 178 -4.72 1.43 24.28
C SER A 178 -3.49 0.59 24.56
N GLU A 179 -3.68 -0.72 24.60
CA GLU A 179 -2.60 -1.69 24.66
C GLU A 179 -2.57 -2.46 23.34
N GLY A 180 -1.38 -2.87 22.92
CA GLY A 180 -1.23 -3.68 21.71
C GLY A 180 -0.07 -4.67 21.80
N ASN A 181 -0.17 -5.71 20.99
CA ASN A 181 0.82 -6.77 20.85
C ASN A 181 0.58 -7.50 19.52
N GLU A 182 0.57 -6.73 18.43
CA GLU A 182 0.20 -7.23 17.12
C GLU A 182 1.18 -8.29 16.61
N SER A 183 0.69 -9.23 15.81
CA SER A 183 1.52 -10.25 15.16
C SER A 183 2.33 -9.71 13.97
N VAL A 184 2.09 -8.45 13.60
CA VAL A 184 2.73 -7.69 12.52
C VAL A 184 3.22 -6.35 13.03
N ASP A 185 4.08 -5.69 12.24
CA ASP A 185 4.55 -4.35 12.59
C ASP A 185 3.38 -3.35 12.55
N THR A 186 3.39 -2.44 13.51
CA THR A 186 2.45 -1.33 13.61
C THR A 186 3.17 -0.03 13.31
N TRP A 187 2.65 0.76 12.38
CA TRP A 187 3.13 2.12 12.17
C TRP A 187 2.15 3.14 12.76
N ILE A 188 2.65 3.98 13.64
CA ILE A 188 1.92 5.09 14.27
C ILE A 188 2.42 6.39 13.64
N TRP A 189 1.49 7.27 13.25
CA TRP A 189 1.81 8.61 12.79
C TRP A 189 0.96 9.64 13.54
N GLN A 190 1.62 10.45 14.35
CA GLN A 190 1.00 11.50 15.15
C GLN A 190 0.70 12.69 14.24
N LEU A 191 -0.57 12.87 13.86
CA LEU A 191 -0.97 13.97 12.98
C LEU A 191 -1.15 15.28 13.76
N GLU A 192 -1.84 15.20 14.91
CA GLU A 192 -2.16 16.33 15.77
C GLU A 192 -1.99 15.97 17.24
N GLY A 193 -1.67 16.94 18.09
CA GLY A 193 -1.54 16.72 19.53
C GLY A 193 -0.27 15.94 19.92
N ALA A 194 -0.34 15.25 21.05
CA ALA A 194 0.80 14.52 21.60
C ALA A 194 0.38 13.19 22.24
N SER A 195 1.27 12.20 22.16
CA SER A 195 1.08 10.90 22.79
C SER A 195 2.39 10.33 23.34
N VAL A 196 2.27 9.28 24.15
CA VAL A 196 3.38 8.54 24.71
C VAL A 196 3.18 7.06 24.45
N VAL A 197 4.15 6.41 23.82
CA VAL A 197 4.20 4.96 23.62
C VAL A 197 5.22 4.37 24.59
N LEU A 198 4.75 3.55 25.52
CA LEU A 198 5.58 2.76 26.43
C LEU A 198 5.78 1.37 25.81
N MET A 199 7.02 1.02 25.47
CA MET A 199 7.41 -0.31 25.02
C MET A 199 8.77 -0.67 25.61
N ASP A 200 8.96 -1.93 26.02
CA ASP A 200 10.19 -2.43 26.67
C ASP A 200 10.69 -1.57 27.85
N GLY A 201 9.77 -1.05 28.66
CA GLY A 201 10.08 -0.17 29.80
C GLY A 201 10.54 1.24 29.42
N LYS A 202 10.53 1.60 28.13
CA LYS A 202 10.92 2.91 27.62
C LYS A 202 9.72 3.70 27.09
N ASN A 203 9.60 4.95 27.52
CA ASN A 203 8.65 5.90 26.97
C ASN A 203 9.24 6.57 25.71
N THR A 204 8.43 6.61 24.65
CA THR A 204 8.68 7.39 23.45
C THR A 204 7.57 8.42 23.32
N ASN A 205 7.93 9.70 23.41
CA ASN A 205 6.98 10.80 23.22
C ASN A 205 6.84 11.10 21.73
N LEU A 206 5.62 11.29 21.26
CA LEU A 206 5.30 11.68 19.88
C LEU A 206 4.52 13.00 19.90
N THR A 207 4.95 13.93 19.06
CA THR A 207 4.30 15.21 18.79
C THR A 207 3.83 15.27 17.33
N ALA A 208 3.05 16.29 16.97
CA ALA A 208 2.54 16.42 15.60
C ALA A 208 3.67 16.37 14.56
N GLY A 209 3.56 15.43 13.61
CA GLY A 209 4.56 15.14 12.59
C GLY A 209 5.42 13.91 12.89
N ASP A 210 5.54 13.50 14.17
CA ASP A 210 6.33 12.33 14.55
C ASP A 210 5.66 11.02 14.13
N SER A 211 6.47 10.02 13.81
CA SER A 211 6.00 8.65 13.58
C SER A 211 6.85 7.64 14.33
N LEU A 212 6.25 6.48 14.61
CA LEU A 212 6.88 5.38 15.31
C LEU A 212 6.51 4.05 14.66
N LEU A 213 7.52 3.23 14.37
CA LEU A 213 7.33 1.83 14.07
C LEU A 213 7.41 1.03 15.38
N VAL A 214 6.33 0.33 15.73
CA VAL A 214 6.32 -0.65 16.81
C VAL A 214 6.51 -2.03 16.18
N PRO A 215 7.63 -2.72 16.44
CA PRO A 215 7.91 -4.02 15.84
C PRO A 215 6.89 -5.07 16.25
N LEU A 216 6.61 -6.02 15.36
CA LEU A 216 5.74 -7.16 15.61
C LEU A 216 6.06 -7.87 16.92
N LYS A 217 5.02 -8.31 17.63
CA LYS A 217 5.06 -8.98 18.94
C LYS A 217 5.66 -8.14 20.08
N THR A 218 5.85 -6.85 19.87
CA THR A 218 6.22 -5.91 20.93
C THR A 218 4.97 -5.52 21.68
N LYS A 219 4.97 -5.75 23.01
CA LYS A 219 3.92 -5.24 23.88
C LYS A 219 4.13 -3.75 24.08
N TYR A 220 3.07 -2.97 23.91
CA TYR A 220 3.12 -1.54 24.16
C TYR A 220 1.84 -1.01 24.80
N VAL A 221 1.98 0.09 25.53
CA VAL A 221 0.86 0.91 26.01
C VAL A 221 0.96 2.27 25.35
N TRP A 222 -0.11 2.72 24.71
CA TRP A 222 -0.16 3.98 23.99
C TRP A 222 -1.17 4.93 24.63
N LYS A 223 -0.66 5.99 25.27
CA LYS A 223 -1.42 7.03 25.95
C LYS A 223 -1.48 8.28 25.08
N ARG A 224 -2.67 8.70 24.70
CA ARG A 224 -2.93 9.81 23.78
C ARG A 224 -3.61 10.94 24.52
N ALA A 225 -2.95 12.10 24.56
CA ALA A 225 -3.44 13.28 25.28
C ALA A 225 -4.66 13.89 24.58
N GLU A 226 -5.33 14.82 25.27
CA GLU A 226 -6.45 15.57 24.69
C GLU A 226 -6.04 16.30 23.41
N GLY A 227 -6.90 16.27 22.40
CA GLY A 227 -6.62 16.85 21.07
C GLY A 227 -5.75 15.96 20.17
N THR A 228 -5.42 14.74 20.58
CA THR A 228 -4.69 13.80 19.71
C THR A 228 -5.54 13.41 18.50
N ILE A 229 -4.92 13.45 17.32
CA ILE A 229 -5.31 12.67 16.15
C ILE A 229 -4.07 11.94 15.66
N ALA A 230 -4.13 10.62 15.61
CA ALA A 230 -3.02 9.79 15.12
C ALA A 230 -3.53 8.70 14.19
N LEU A 231 -2.74 8.39 13.17
CA LEU A 231 -2.96 7.23 12.32
C LEU A 231 -2.23 6.02 12.89
N TYR A 232 -2.90 4.90 12.80
CA TYR A 232 -2.41 3.57 13.11
C TYR A 232 -2.58 2.71 11.87
N VAL A 233 -1.48 2.15 11.36
CA VAL A 233 -1.49 1.34 10.15
C VAL A 233 -0.87 -0.03 10.43
N VAL A 234 -1.60 -1.08 10.09
CA VAL A 234 -1.12 -2.47 10.09
C VAL A 234 -1.55 -3.18 8.82
N GLN A 235 -0.73 -4.12 8.36
CA GLN A 235 -1.05 -5.02 7.25
C GLN A 235 -0.83 -6.46 7.71
N ASP A 236 -1.90 -7.10 8.17
CA ASP A 236 -1.86 -8.47 8.67
C ASP A 236 -2.18 -9.47 7.54
N PRO A 237 -1.24 -10.32 7.11
CA PRO A 237 -1.46 -11.31 6.06
C PRO A 237 -2.60 -12.30 6.36
N THR A 238 -2.98 -12.49 7.64
CA THR A 238 -4.10 -13.37 8.02
C THR A 238 -5.45 -12.78 7.64
N LEU A 239 -5.54 -11.46 7.45
CA LEU A 239 -6.75 -10.76 6.98
C LEU A 239 -6.89 -10.75 5.46
N LYS A 240 -5.93 -11.35 4.75
CA LYS A 240 -5.91 -11.39 3.29
C LYS A 240 -7.16 -12.08 2.74
N LYS A 241 -7.91 -11.34 1.94
CA LYS A 241 -9.08 -11.89 1.25
C LYS A 241 -8.66 -12.76 0.07
N SER A 242 -9.43 -13.83 -0.16
CA SER A 242 -9.30 -14.62 -1.38
C SER A 242 -10.05 -13.93 -2.51
N TYR A 243 -9.39 -13.80 -3.67
CA TYR A 243 -10.07 -13.51 -4.93
C TYR A 243 -10.37 -14.86 -5.56
N VAL A 244 -11.58 -15.36 -5.32
CA VAL A 244 -12.08 -16.61 -5.90
C VAL A 244 -12.58 -16.31 -7.32
N LYS A 245 -12.27 -17.21 -8.25
CA LYS A 245 -12.82 -17.19 -9.61
C LYS A 245 -14.29 -17.60 -9.59
#